data_AF-A0A348RZI9-F1
#
_entry.id   AF-A0A348RZI9-F1
#
_cell.length_a   1.000
_cell.length_b   1.000
_cell.length_c   1.000
_cell.angle_alpha   90.00
_cell.angle_beta   90.00
_cell.angle_gamma   90.00
#
_symmetry.space_group_name_H-M   'P 1'
#
loop_
_entity.id
_entity.type
_entity.pdbx_description
1 polymer ?
#
loop_
_entity_poly.entity_id
_entity_poly.type
_entity_poly.pdbx_seq_one_letter_code
_entity_poly.pdbx_strand_id
1 'polypeptide(L)' 'MATLKPFKAVRPKKELAPDLCELPYDVLSSAEAREAAAGHPLSFFHVSKPEIDLP' A
#
# COMPACT_ATOMS: atom_id res chain seq x y z
N MET A 1 -4.29 -26.89 18.99
CA MET A 1 -3.27 -26.57 17.96
C MET A 1 -4.00 -26.09 16.71
N ALA A 2 -3.65 -24.94 16.14
CA ALA A 2 -4.33 -24.42 14.97
C ALA A 2 -3.98 -25.24 13.71
N THR A 3 -4.98 -25.60 12.91
CA THR A 3 -4.79 -26.23 11.60
C THR A 3 -4.62 -25.15 10.53
N LEU A 4 -3.42 -25.04 9.96
CA LEU A 4 -3.14 -24.09 8.87
C LEU A 4 -3.51 -24.71 7.52
N LYS A 5 -4.25 -23.97 6.69
CA LYS A 5 -4.59 -24.38 5.32
C LYS A 5 -3.99 -23.39 4.32
N PRO A 6 -3.27 -23.85 3.28
CA PRO A 6 -2.75 -22.96 2.27
C PRO A 6 -3.88 -22.35 1.44
N PHE A 7 -3.69 -21.12 1.00
CA PHE A 7 -4.58 -20.42 0.07
C PHE A 7 -3.76 -19.68 -0.99
N LYS A 8 -4.37 -19.40 -2.14
CA LYS A 8 -3.73 -18.61 -3.19
C LYS A 8 -3.72 -17.15 -2.77
N ALA A 9 -2.53 -16.58 -2.57
CA ALA A 9 -2.39 -15.14 -2.36
C ALA A 9 -2.62 -14.38 -3.68
N VAL A 10 -3.25 -13.21 -3.58
CA VAL A 10 -3.31 -12.24 -4.69
C VAL A 10 -1.98 -11.48 -4.71
N ARG A 11 -1.36 -11.40 -5.88
CA ARG A 11 -0.13 -10.64 -6.10
C ARG A 11 -0.31 -9.74 -7.31
N PRO A 12 0.30 -8.54 -7.33
CA PRO A 12 0.27 -7.69 -8.49
C PRO A 12 1.06 -8.31 -9.65
N LYS A 13 0.85 -7.79 -10.86
CA LYS A 13 1.74 -8.05 -11.99
C LYS A 13 3.15 -7.59 -11.62
N LYS A 14 4.18 -8.34 -12.05
CA LYS A 14 5.57 -8.07 -11.65
C LYS A 14 6.00 -6.66 -12.02
N GLU A 15 5.61 -6.22 -13.20
CA GLU A 15 5.88 -4.89 -13.75
C GLU A 15 5.22 -3.75 -12.96
N LEU A 16 4.16 -4.00 -12.20
CA LEU A 16 3.47 -2.98 -11.38
C LEU A 16 3.96 -3.00 -9.92
N ALA A 17 4.74 -4.00 -9.53
CA ALA A 17 5.19 -4.13 -8.15
C ALA A 17 5.98 -2.89 -7.65
N PRO A 18 6.88 -2.28 -8.45
CA PRO A 18 7.59 -1.07 -8.02
C PRO A 18 6.66 0.12 -7.76
N ASP A 19 5.58 0.24 -8.53
CA ASP A 19 4.65 1.37 -8.43
C ASP A 19 3.68 1.25 -7.24
N LEU A 20 3.50 0.02 -6.72
CA LEU A 20 2.67 -0.27 -5.55
C LEU A 20 3.43 -0.15 -4.22
N CYS A 21 4.77 -0.11 -4.25
CA CYS A 21 5.57 -0.09 -3.04
C CYS A 21 5.27 1.17 -2.19
N GLU A 22 5.16 0.97 -0.89
CA GLU A 22 5.03 2.03 0.11
C GLU A 22 5.97 1.76 1.29
N LEU A 23 6.24 2.79 2.10
CA LEU A 23 6.82 2.60 3.42
C LEU A 23 5.74 2.04 4.37
N PRO A 24 6.13 1.33 5.45
CA PRO A 24 5.17 0.85 6.44
C PRO A 24 4.30 1.99 6.97
N TYR A 25 3.01 1.70 7.17
CA TYR A 25 1.97 2.68 7.53
C TYR A 25 2.32 3.58 8.73
N ASP A 26 3.05 3.05 9.71
CA ASP A 26 3.41 3.72 10.95
C ASP A 26 4.68 4.58 10.85
N VAL A 27 5.37 4.57 9.71
CA VAL A 27 6.60 5.33 9.48
C VAL A 27 6.31 6.77 9.04
N LEU A 28 5.19 7.01 8.36
CA LEU A 28 4.84 8.32 7.81
C LEU A 28 3.55 8.88 8.41
N SER A 29 3.53 10.20 8.62
CA SER A 29 2.29 10.94 8.83
C SER A 29 1.42 10.97 7.57
N SER A 30 0.13 11.33 7.69
CA SER A 30 -0.75 11.48 6.52
C SER A 30 -0.26 12.56 5.54
N ALA A 31 0.41 13.60 6.05
CA ALA A 31 0.98 14.65 5.22
C ALA A 31 2.15 14.12 4.37
N GLU A 32 3.11 13.45 5.01
CA GLU A 32 4.28 12.86 4.33
C GLU A 32 3.87 11.76 3.34
N ALA A 33 2.89 10.92 3.70
CA ALA A 33 2.37 9.90 2.79
C ALA A 33 1.67 10.50 1.56
N ARG A 34 0.96 11.63 1.72
CA ARG A 34 0.34 12.34 0.58
C ARG A 34 1.39 12.86 -0.38
N GLU A 35 2.48 13.41 0.15
CA GLU A 35 3.61 13.85 -0.68
C GLU A 35 4.31 12.67 -1.36
N ALA A 36 4.52 11.56 -0.64
CA ALA A 36 5.14 10.36 -1.19
C ALA A 36 4.30 9.69 -2.29
N ALA A 37 2.96 9.74 -2.18
CA ALA A 37 2.04 9.21 -3.18
C ALA A 37 1.80 10.17 -4.37
N ALA A 38 2.24 11.43 -4.27
CA ALA A 38 2.03 12.43 -5.32
C ALA A 38 2.73 12.00 -6.62
N GLY A 39 1.96 11.91 -7.71
CA GLY A 39 2.46 11.42 -9.00
C GLY A 39 2.61 9.90 -9.10
N HIS A 40 2.27 9.15 -8.05
CA HIS A 40 2.30 7.69 -7.99
C HIS A 40 0.87 7.13 -7.79
N PRO A 41 0.02 7.13 -8.84
CA PRO A 41 -1.39 6.77 -8.71
C PRO A 41 -1.63 5.30 -8.34
N LEU A 42 -0.60 4.45 -8.44
CA LEU A 42 -0.65 3.05 -8.04
C LEU A 42 -0.08 2.80 -6.64
N SER A 43 0.39 3.83 -5.93
CA SER A 43 0.94 3.67 -4.58
C SER A 43 -0.08 3.02 -3.64
N PHE A 44 0.35 2.08 -2.81
CA PHE A 44 -0.55 1.43 -1.86
C PHE A 44 -1.02 2.36 -0.73
N PHE A 45 -0.43 3.56 -0.58
CA PHE A 45 -0.86 4.54 0.41
C PHE A 45 -2.32 4.98 0.19
N HIS A 46 -2.79 4.98 -1.06
CA HIS A 46 -4.20 5.26 -1.39
C HIS A 46 -5.18 4.22 -0.79
N VAL A 47 -4.69 3.05 -0.38
CA VAL A 47 -5.47 1.98 0.24
C VAL A 47 -5.18 1.86 1.74
N SER A 48 -3.90 1.82 2.12
CA SER A 48 -3.47 1.62 3.50
C SER A 48 -3.68 2.87 4.37
N LYS A 49 -3.67 4.06 3.75
CA LYS A 49 -3.70 5.37 4.42
C LYS A 49 -4.70 6.32 3.76
N PRO A 50 -6.02 5.99 3.81
CA PRO A 50 -7.06 6.67 3.04
C PRO A 50 -7.19 8.17 3.34
N GLU A 51 -6.63 8.66 4.46
CA GLU A 51 -6.60 10.09 4.82
C GLU A 51 -5.81 10.94 3.81
N ILE A 52 -5.05 10.34 2.89
CA ILE A 52 -4.36 11.10 1.84
C ILE A 52 -5.34 11.59 0.76
N ASP A 53 -6.43 10.85 0.50
CA ASP A 53 -7.41 11.14 -0.56
C ASP A 53 -8.77 11.62 -0.02
N LEU A 54 -9.08 11.30 1.24
CA LEU A 54 -10.37 11.61 1.87
C LEU A 54 -10.24 12.77 2.88
N PRO A 55 -11.32 13.54 3.09
CA PRO A 55 -11.36 14.62 4.09
C PRO A 55 -11.35 14.11 5.54
#